data_AF-A0A352HRJ5-F1
#
_entry.id   AF-A0A352HRJ5-F1
#
_cell.length_a   1.000
_cell.length_b   1.000
_cell.length_c   1.000
_cell.angle_alpha   90.00
_cell.angle_beta   90.00
_cell.angle_gamma   90.00
#
_symmetry.space_group_name_H-M   'P 1'
#
loop_
_entity.id
_entity.type
_entity.pdbx_description
1 polymer ?
#
loop_
_entity_poly.entity_id
_entity_poly.type
_entity_poly.pdbx_seq_one_letter_code
_entity_poly.pdbx_strand_id
1 'polypeptide(L)'
;PFPDGSMMRLTVAHYYTPTGRYIQKPYDKGKGSKYAQDILDRLNSGELMHADSVKQVDSLRVSTLRLHRPVYGGGGISPDRFVALDTMAYTKYYRNVVAKGVLNRYVINYVDKHRKDIKKKYRNDDDFVRTFEVSNSMIADLRTMAEQEKVEYNAEQEAQSLELFKMIIKALIGRDTFTQETYFKVYNAYDPIFREALRVINSDDYDAILPPSAR
;
A
#
# COMPACT_ATOMS: atom_id res chain seq x y z
N PRO A 1 8.81 -27.98 -17.33
CA PRO A 1 10.25 -27.74 -17.02
C PRO A 1 10.82 -26.73 -18.02
N PHE A 2 11.46 -25.68 -17.52
CA PHE A 2 12.18 -24.76 -18.40
C PHE A 2 13.42 -25.45 -19.00
N PRO A 3 13.99 -24.92 -20.10
CA PRO A 3 15.16 -25.49 -20.76
C PRO A 3 16.38 -25.66 -19.83
N ASP A 4 16.44 -24.91 -18.73
CA ASP A 4 17.49 -24.92 -17.72
C ASP A 4 17.23 -25.91 -16.56
N GLY A 5 16.16 -26.71 -16.63
CA GLY A 5 15.78 -27.66 -15.58
C GLY A 5 15.06 -27.03 -14.38
N SER A 6 14.83 -25.71 -14.39
CA SER A 6 14.04 -25.06 -13.35
C SER A 6 12.56 -25.42 -13.45
N MET A 7 11.90 -25.47 -12.29
CA MET A 7 10.48 -25.79 -12.16
C MET A 7 9.76 -24.66 -11.44
N MET A 8 8.70 -24.14 -12.06
CA MET A 8 7.80 -23.20 -11.41
C MET A 8 6.69 -23.98 -10.70
N ARG A 9 6.61 -23.86 -9.37
CA ARG A 9 5.47 -24.37 -8.60
C ARG A 9 4.35 -23.33 -8.62
N LEU A 10 3.41 -23.50 -9.54
CA LEU A 10 2.19 -22.71 -9.60
C LEU A 10 1.17 -23.28 -8.61
N THR A 11 0.89 -22.55 -7.52
CA THR A 11 -0.26 -22.84 -6.66
C THR A 11 -1.54 -22.37 -7.35
N VAL A 12 -2.30 -23.30 -7.92
CA VAL A 12 -3.60 -23.06 -8.59
C VAL A 12 -4.79 -23.10 -7.62
N ALA A 13 -4.56 -22.83 -6.34
CA ALA A 13 -5.63 -22.85 -5.35
C ALA A 13 -6.70 -21.80 -5.72
N HIS A 14 -7.97 -22.18 -5.63
CA HIS A 14 -9.10 -21.27 -5.80
C HIS A 14 -9.60 -20.80 -4.43
N TYR A 15 -9.79 -19.49 -4.27
CA TYR A 15 -10.30 -18.92 -3.02
C TYR A 15 -11.81 -18.72 -3.10
N TYR A 16 -12.50 -19.30 -2.12
CA TYR A 16 -13.94 -19.19 -1.97
C TYR A 16 -14.28 -18.55 -0.62
N THR A 17 -15.30 -17.70 -0.60
CA THR A 17 -15.92 -17.25 0.65
C THR A 17 -16.73 -18.40 1.29
N PRO A 18 -17.14 -18.30 2.57
CA PRO A 18 -18.02 -19.28 3.19
C PRO A 18 -19.35 -19.51 2.45
N THR A 19 -19.82 -18.55 1.64
CA THR A 19 -21.02 -18.69 0.80
C THR A 19 -20.75 -19.48 -0.48
N GLY A 20 -19.56 -20.07 -0.65
CA GLY A 20 -19.15 -20.79 -1.86
C GLY A 20 -18.82 -19.89 -3.06
N ARG A 21 -18.76 -18.56 -2.86
CA ARG A 21 -18.44 -17.61 -3.93
C ARG A 21 -16.94 -17.56 -4.20
N TYR A 22 -16.54 -17.74 -5.45
CA TYR A 22 -15.17 -17.55 -5.95
C TYR A 22 -14.83 -16.05 -6.00
N ILE A 23 -13.70 -15.65 -5.37
CA ILE A 23 -13.30 -14.24 -5.26
C ILE A 23 -12.14 -13.86 -6.16
N GLN A 24 -11.46 -14.83 -6.77
CA GLN A 24 -10.38 -14.50 -7.68
C GLN A 24 -10.97 -13.94 -8.97
N LYS A 25 -10.25 -12.98 -9.54
CA LYS A 25 -10.56 -12.44 -10.84
C LYS A 25 -10.48 -13.55 -11.91
N PRO A 26 -11.43 -13.63 -12.86
CA PRO A 26 -11.39 -14.60 -13.93
C PRO A 26 -10.06 -14.55 -14.70
N TYR A 27 -9.43 -15.71 -14.86
CA TYR A 27 -8.22 -15.86 -15.67
C TYR A 27 -8.49 -16.87 -16.78
N ASP A 28 -8.59 -16.38 -18.02
CA ASP A 28 -8.68 -17.22 -19.21
C ASP A 28 -7.27 -17.49 -19.75
N LYS A 29 -6.94 -18.77 -19.95
CA LYS A 29 -5.66 -19.17 -20.57
C LYS A 29 -5.52 -18.49 -21.94
N GLY A 30 -4.40 -17.80 -22.16
CA GLY A 30 -4.13 -17.05 -23.39
C GLY A 30 -4.63 -15.60 -23.39
N LYS A 31 -5.37 -15.15 -22.36
CA LYS A 31 -5.84 -13.75 -22.23
C LYS A 31 -5.13 -12.98 -21.11
N GLY A 32 -3.85 -13.28 -20.86
CA GLY A 32 -3.07 -12.59 -19.81
C GLY A 32 -3.02 -11.07 -19.98
N SER A 33 -2.99 -10.58 -21.22
CA SER A 33 -3.04 -9.13 -21.50
C SER A 33 -4.34 -8.48 -21.00
N LYS A 34 -5.50 -9.10 -21.25
CA LYS A 34 -6.80 -8.60 -20.74
C LYS A 34 -6.84 -8.62 -19.21
N TYR A 35 -6.27 -9.64 -18.59
CA TYR A 35 -6.13 -9.71 -17.14
C TYR A 35 -5.28 -8.55 -16.60
N ALA A 36 -4.16 -8.22 -17.25
CA ALA A 36 -3.30 -7.10 -16.86
C ALA A 36 -3.96 -5.73 -17.11
N GLN A 37 -4.70 -5.59 -18.22
CA GLN A 37 -5.29 -4.32 -18.66
C GLN A 37 -6.40 -3.80 -17.74
N ASP A 38 -7.16 -4.69 -17.12
CA ASP A 38 -8.28 -4.35 -16.24
C ASP A 38 -7.92 -3.37 -15.10
N ILE A 39 -6.69 -3.39 -14.56
CA ILE A 39 -6.31 -2.38 -13.55
C ILE A 39 -6.22 -0.97 -14.15
N LEU A 40 -5.78 -0.86 -15.40
CA LEU A 40 -5.75 0.40 -16.14
C LEU A 40 -7.18 0.81 -16.51
N ASP A 41 -8.03 -0.14 -16.86
CA ASP A 41 -9.43 0.15 -17.19
C ASP A 41 -10.19 0.69 -15.96
N ARG A 42 -9.96 0.12 -14.78
CA ARG A 42 -10.51 0.60 -13.49
C ARG A 42 -9.98 1.98 -13.09
N LEU A 43 -8.71 2.26 -13.39
CA LEU A 43 -8.14 3.59 -13.18
C LEU A 43 -8.78 4.60 -14.14
N ASN A 44 -8.84 4.27 -15.43
CA ASN A 44 -9.39 5.15 -16.48
C ASN A 44 -10.90 5.37 -16.34
N SER A 45 -11.64 4.41 -15.79
CA SER A 45 -13.07 4.57 -15.49
C SER A 45 -13.36 5.43 -14.27
N GLY A 46 -12.33 5.78 -13.48
CA GLY A 46 -12.46 6.49 -12.22
C GLY A 46 -12.87 5.62 -11.04
N GLU A 47 -13.00 4.29 -11.22
CA GLU A 47 -13.45 3.37 -10.15
C GLU A 47 -12.54 3.42 -8.90
N LEU A 48 -11.25 3.69 -9.07
CA LEU A 48 -10.30 3.82 -7.95
C LEU A 48 -10.32 5.22 -7.29
N MET A 49 -10.97 6.20 -7.91
CA MET A 49 -10.94 7.61 -7.53
C MET A 49 -12.30 8.12 -7.02
N HIS A 50 -13.39 7.58 -7.54
CA HIS A 50 -14.74 8.06 -7.29
C HIS A 50 -15.68 6.89 -6.95
N ALA A 51 -16.47 7.05 -5.89
CA ALA A 51 -17.36 5.99 -5.40
C ALA A 51 -18.52 5.67 -6.36
N ASP A 52 -19.00 6.68 -7.08
CA ASP A 52 -20.05 6.59 -8.10
C ASP A 52 -19.58 5.92 -9.41
N SER A 53 -18.27 5.90 -9.66
CA SER A 53 -17.66 5.16 -10.77
C SER A 53 -17.56 3.65 -10.54
N VAL A 54 -17.91 3.16 -9.34
CA VAL A 54 -17.88 1.74 -9.02
C VAL A 54 -19.07 1.03 -9.65
N LYS A 55 -18.81 0.22 -10.69
CA LYS A 55 -19.84 -0.58 -11.35
C LYS A 55 -20.32 -1.71 -10.44
N GLN A 56 -21.49 -1.53 -9.84
CA GLN A 56 -22.18 -2.62 -9.16
C GLN A 56 -22.96 -3.43 -10.21
N VAL A 57 -22.55 -4.68 -10.43
CA VAL A 57 -23.31 -5.60 -11.27
C VAL A 57 -24.25 -6.38 -10.36
N ASP A 58 -25.56 -6.10 -10.44
CA ASP A 58 -26.58 -6.70 -9.57
C ASP A 58 -26.59 -8.23 -9.64
N SER A 59 -26.27 -8.81 -10.80
CA SER A 59 -26.17 -10.28 -10.96
C SER A 59 -25.03 -10.92 -10.17
N LEU A 60 -24.13 -10.13 -9.59
CA LEU A 60 -23.02 -10.58 -8.75
C LEU A 60 -23.25 -10.32 -7.25
N ARG A 61 -24.46 -9.88 -6.85
CA ARG A 61 -24.84 -9.71 -5.45
C ARG A 61 -25.07 -11.07 -4.79
N VAL A 62 -24.35 -11.35 -3.71
CA VAL A 62 -24.56 -12.50 -2.84
C VAL A 62 -24.78 -12.05 -1.40
N SER A 63 -25.54 -12.80 -0.60
CA SER A 63 -25.74 -12.49 0.81
C SER A 63 -24.82 -13.33 1.70
N THR A 64 -24.22 -12.73 2.72
CA THR A 64 -23.43 -13.48 3.72
C THR A 64 -24.30 -14.49 4.47
N LEU A 65 -23.74 -15.60 4.94
CA LEU A 65 -24.53 -16.68 5.58
C LEU A 65 -25.22 -16.27 6.88
N ARG A 66 -24.56 -15.47 7.73
CA ARG A 66 -25.04 -15.17 9.09
C ARG A 66 -25.89 -13.90 9.18
N LEU A 67 -25.37 -12.81 8.61
CA LEU A 67 -25.99 -11.49 8.71
C LEU A 67 -26.79 -11.12 7.47
N HIS A 68 -26.83 -12.00 6.46
CA HIS A 68 -27.50 -11.76 5.18
C HIS A 68 -27.14 -10.42 4.51
N ARG A 69 -25.94 -9.89 4.80
CA ARG A 69 -25.43 -8.64 4.22
C ARG A 69 -25.25 -8.79 2.72
N PRO A 70 -25.70 -7.82 1.91
CA PRO A 70 -25.42 -7.82 0.49
C PRO A 70 -23.93 -7.59 0.26
N VAL A 71 -23.30 -8.46 -0.51
CA VAL A 71 -21.91 -8.36 -0.95
C VAL A 71 -21.92 -8.35 -2.46
N TYR A 72 -21.39 -7.27 -3.04
CA TYR A 72 -21.30 -7.10 -4.49
C TYR A 72 -19.99 -7.69 -5.02
N GLY A 73 -20.03 -8.21 -6.24
CA GLY A 73 -18.91 -8.86 -6.92
C GLY A 73 -18.47 -8.16 -8.20
N GLY A 74 -17.41 -8.69 -8.83
CA GLY A 74 -16.79 -8.13 -10.04
C GLY A 74 -15.29 -8.36 -10.18
N GLY A 75 -14.65 -9.13 -9.28
CA GLY A 75 -13.20 -9.34 -9.24
C GLY A 75 -12.58 -9.35 -7.84
N GLY A 76 -13.42 -9.33 -6.80
CA GLY A 76 -13.03 -9.38 -5.39
C GLY A 76 -14.23 -9.11 -4.48
N ILE A 77 -13.99 -8.80 -3.21
CA ILE A 77 -15.03 -8.32 -2.28
C ILE A 77 -14.95 -6.80 -2.26
N SER A 78 -16.03 -6.12 -2.65
CA SER A 78 -16.11 -4.65 -2.58
C SER A 78 -16.17 -4.20 -1.11
N PRO A 79 -15.44 -3.15 -0.72
CA PRO A 79 -15.46 -2.66 0.65
C PRO A 79 -16.75 -1.90 0.96
N ASP A 80 -17.14 -1.88 2.23
CA ASP A 80 -18.30 -1.11 2.72
C ASP A 80 -18.02 0.40 2.76
N ARG A 81 -16.76 0.79 2.91
CA ARG A 81 -16.28 2.16 2.84
C ARG A 81 -15.35 2.32 1.65
N PHE A 82 -15.64 3.31 0.81
CA PHE A 82 -14.78 3.68 -0.29
C PHE A 82 -13.71 4.67 0.20
N VAL A 83 -12.45 4.40 -0.12
CA VAL A 83 -11.33 5.31 0.10
C VAL A 83 -10.69 5.55 -1.26
N ALA A 84 -10.70 6.80 -1.71
CA ALA A 84 -10.14 7.17 -3.00
C ALA A 84 -8.62 6.96 -3.00
N LEU A 85 -8.10 6.47 -4.12
CA LEU A 85 -6.67 6.32 -4.33
C LEU A 85 -6.04 7.70 -4.54
N ASP A 86 -5.12 8.12 -3.66
CA ASP A 86 -4.31 9.31 -3.89
C ASP A 86 -2.94 8.91 -4.47
N THR A 87 -2.68 9.29 -5.72
CA THR A 87 -1.40 9.07 -6.41
C THR A 87 -0.59 10.35 -6.59
N MET A 88 -1.07 11.51 -6.13
CA MET A 88 -0.43 12.80 -6.36
C MET A 88 0.97 12.86 -5.74
N ALA A 89 1.17 12.21 -4.59
CA ALA A 89 2.47 12.13 -3.93
C ALA A 89 3.50 11.23 -4.66
N TYR A 90 3.11 10.51 -5.72
CA TYR A 90 4.01 9.63 -6.48
C TYR A 90 4.53 10.33 -7.74
N THR A 91 5.40 11.32 -7.56
CA THR A 91 5.93 12.11 -8.68
C THR A 91 6.96 11.34 -9.51
N LYS A 92 7.22 11.81 -10.74
CA LYS A 92 8.27 11.25 -11.62
C LYS A 92 9.64 11.33 -10.95
N TYR A 93 9.93 12.42 -10.24
CA TYR A 93 11.16 12.57 -9.46
C TYR A 93 11.28 11.47 -8.41
N TYR A 94 10.27 11.30 -7.54
CA TYR A 94 10.24 10.22 -6.54
C TYR A 94 10.48 8.84 -7.17
N ARG A 95 9.74 8.53 -8.23
CA ARG A 95 9.87 7.26 -8.95
C ARG A 95 11.30 7.03 -9.46
N ASN A 96 11.93 8.05 -10.02
CA ASN A 96 13.28 7.94 -10.56
C ASN A 96 14.33 7.74 -9.45
N VAL A 97 14.21 8.46 -8.33
CA VAL A 97 15.08 8.29 -7.15
C VAL A 97 14.99 6.85 -6.61
N VAL A 98 13.77 6.31 -6.49
CA VAL A 98 13.54 4.94 -6.03
C VAL A 98 14.04 3.92 -7.05
N ALA A 99 13.75 4.09 -8.35
CA ALA A 99 14.15 3.15 -9.40
C ALA A 99 15.67 3.06 -9.57
N LYS A 100 16.40 4.13 -9.28
CA LYS A 100 17.87 4.15 -9.22
C LYS A 100 18.44 3.58 -7.92
N GLY A 101 17.59 3.10 -7.01
CA GLY A 101 18.00 2.54 -5.71
C GLY A 101 18.65 3.56 -4.78
N VAL A 102 18.54 4.86 -5.06
CA VAL A 102 19.18 5.94 -4.29
C VAL A 102 18.62 5.96 -2.87
N LEU A 103 17.29 5.90 -2.73
CA LEU A 103 16.60 5.93 -1.45
C LEU A 103 17.05 4.78 -0.53
N ASN A 104 17.06 3.55 -1.04
CA ASN A 104 17.46 2.38 -0.25
C ASN A 104 18.93 2.47 0.19
N ARG A 105 19.83 2.88 -0.72
CA ARG A 105 21.25 3.06 -0.38
C ARG A 105 21.46 4.17 0.64
N TYR A 106 20.73 5.28 0.53
CA TYR A 106 20.76 6.35 1.51
C TYR A 106 20.38 5.83 2.90
N VAL A 107 19.26 5.10 3.01
CA VAL A 107 18.80 4.54 4.29
C VAL A 107 19.82 3.56 4.87
N ILE A 108 20.36 2.63 4.08
CA ILE A 108 21.38 1.68 4.52
C ILE A 108 22.59 2.43 5.08
N ASN A 109 23.13 3.39 4.33
CA ASN A 109 24.27 4.19 4.76
C ASN A 109 23.98 5.01 6.02
N TYR A 110 22.76 5.55 6.16
CA TYR A 110 22.34 6.31 7.34
C TYR A 110 22.27 5.40 8.57
N VAL A 111 21.62 4.24 8.45
CA VAL A 111 21.50 3.29 9.55
C VAL A 111 22.86 2.76 9.96
N ASP A 112 23.75 2.42 9.02
CA ASP A 112 25.09 1.93 9.34
C ASP A 112 25.89 2.93 10.18
N LYS A 113 25.74 4.23 9.91
CA LYS A 113 26.40 5.30 10.66
C LYS A 113 25.72 5.62 12.00
N HIS A 114 24.39 5.59 12.05
CA HIS A 114 23.62 6.15 13.18
C HIS A 114 22.90 5.10 14.04
N ARG A 115 22.96 3.81 13.71
CA ARG A 115 22.23 2.74 14.44
C ARG A 115 22.45 2.77 15.94
N LYS A 116 23.69 2.96 16.40
CA LYS A 116 24.01 3.01 17.84
C LYS A 116 23.36 4.20 18.52
N ASP A 117 23.39 5.36 17.88
CA ASP A 117 22.79 6.59 18.40
C ASP A 117 21.27 6.51 18.44
N ILE A 118 20.66 5.95 17.40
CA ILE A 118 19.21 5.70 17.34
C ILE A 118 18.80 4.75 18.48
N LYS A 119 19.49 3.62 18.65
CA LYS A 119 19.19 2.67 19.73
C LYS A 119 19.46 3.23 21.14
N LYS A 120 20.37 4.19 21.27
CA LYS A 120 20.63 4.88 22.54
C LYS A 120 19.56 5.92 22.84
N LYS A 121 19.07 6.63 21.82
CA LYS A 121 18.09 7.71 21.95
C LYS A 121 16.67 7.20 22.16
N TYR A 122 16.27 6.16 21.45
CA TYR A 122 14.90 5.62 21.50
C TYR A 122 14.89 4.30 22.26
N ARG A 123 14.09 4.23 23.33
CA ARG A 123 14.03 3.05 24.21
C ARG A 123 13.50 1.81 23.51
N ASN A 124 12.54 2.00 22.60
CA ASN A 124 11.91 0.97 21.81
C ASN A 124 11.45 1.56 20.46
N ASP A 125 10.89 0.70 19.62
CA ASP A 125 10.43 1.10 18.29
C ASP A 125 9.21 2.04 18.36
N ASP A 126 8.30 1.90 19.32
CA ASP A 126 7.18 2.84 19.52
C ASP A 126 7.64 4.27 19.76
N ASP A 127 8.69 4.45 20.58
CA ASP A 127 9.26 5.76 20.86
C ASP A 127 9.90 6.37 19.59
N PHE A 128 10.60 5.55 18.81
CA PHE A 128 11.12 5.94 17.50
C PHE A 128 9.99 6.35 16.55
N VAL A 129 8.95 5.52 16.41
CA VAL A 129 7.81 5.78 15.51
C VAL A 129 7.14 7.11 15.87
N ARG A 130 7.01 7.41 17.17
CA ARG A 130 6.36 8.64 17.64
C ARG A 130 7.23 9.89 17.49
N THR A 131 8.55 9.79 17.70
CA THR A 131 9.39 10.98 17.93
C THR A 131 10.53 11.17 16.92
N PHE A 132 10.88 10.15 16.12
CA PHE A 132 11.86 10.33 15.06
C PHE A 132 11.25 11.10 13.89
N GLU A 133 11.96 12.12 13.42
CA GLU A 133 11.58 12.90 12.24
C GLU A 133 12.72 12.91 11.23
N VAL A 134 12.37 12.76 9.95
CA VAL A 134 13.32 12.91 8.85
C VAL A 134 13.55 14.40 8.63
N SER A 135 14.76 14.87 8.91
CA SER A 135 15.12 16.27 8.81
C SER A 135 15.26 16.73 7.34
N ASN A 136 15.21 18.04 7.13
CA ASN A 136 15.49 18.61 5.81
C ASN A 136 16.92 18.33 5.34
N SER A 137 17.88 18.16 6.25
CA SER A 137 19.24 17.77 5.90
C SER A 137 19.30 16.35 5.31
N MET A 138 18.50 15.42 5.85
CA MET A 138 18.42 14.05 5.30
C MET A 138 17.88 14.06 3.87
N ILE A 139 16.90 14.92 3.60
CA ILE A 139 16.35 15.10 2.25
C ILE A 139 17.36 15.73 1.30
N ALA A 140 18.12 16.73 1.76
CA ALA A 140 19.19 17.34 0.98
C ALA A 140 20.34 16.36 0.66
N ASP A 141 20.70 15.49 1.61
CA ASP A 141 21.69 14.43 1.40
C ASP A 141 21.19 13.42 0.36
N LEU A 142 19.92 13.01 0.45
CA LEU A 142 19.29 12.13 -0.52
C LEU A 142 19.29 12.75 -1.93
N ARG A 143 18.97 14.05 -2.02
CA ARG A 143 19.02 14.81 -3.29
C ARG A 143 20.42 14.79 -3.89
N THR A 144 21.44 15.06 -3.07
CA THR A 144 22.85 15.03 -3.49
C THR A 144 23.22 13.65 -4.05
N MET A 145 22.79 12.57 -3.39
CA MET A 145 23.01 11.20 -3.91
C MET A 145 22.23 10.94 -5.21
N ALA A 146 21.03 11.51 -5.36
CA ALA A 146 20.23 11.36 -6.58
C ALA A 146 20.88 12.08 -7.78
N GLU A 147 21.43 13.26 -7.57
CA GLU A 147 22.16 14.03 -8.59
C GLU A 147 23.42 13.29 -9.08
N GLN A 148 24.17 12.66 -8.16
CA GLN A 148 25.32 11.81 -8.51
C GLN A 148 24.93 10.64 -9.42
N GLU A 149 23.70 10.14 -9.27
CA GLU A 149 23.13 9.05 -10.07
C GLU A 149 22.39 9.55 -11.32
N LYS A 150 22.58 10.83 -11.65
CA LYS A 150 22.01 11.52 -12.81
C LYS A 150 20.49 11.52 -12.82
N VAL A 151 19.87 11.56 -11.64
CA VAL A 151 18.44 11.85 -11.52
C VAL A 151 18.25 13.35 -11.64
N GLU A 152 17.48 13.76 -12.65
CA GLU A 152 17.11 15.16 -12.86
C GLU A 152 16.32 15.69 -11.66
N TYR A 153 16.85 16.72 -11.01
CA TYR A 153 16.19 17.36 -9.87
C TYR A 153 15.00 18.21 -10.32
N ASN A 154 13.89 18.08 -9.61
CA ASN A 154 12.70 18.90 -9.81
C ASN A 154 12.12 19.30 -8.44
N ALA A 155 12.22 20.59 -8.11
CA ALA A 155 11.84 21.12 -6.80
C ALA A 155 10.33 21.00 -6.51
N GLU A 156 9.49 21.23 -7.50
CA GLU A 156 8.02 21.12 -7.37
C GLU A 156 7.62 19.67 -7.07
N GLN A 157 8.20 18.72 -7.80
CA GLN A 157 7.92 17.30 -7.63
C GLN A 157 8.54 16.70 -6.37
N GLU A 158 9.64 17.26 -5.86
CA GLU A 158 10.16 16.91 -4.55
C GLU A 158 9.24 17.43 -3.45
N ALA A 159 8.81 18.70 -3.52
CA ALA A 159 7.88 19.28 -2.55
C ALA A 159 6.56 18.50 -2.49
N GLN A 160 6.01 18.12 -3.64
CA GLN A 160 4.80 17.31 -3.75
C GLN A 160 4.96 15.90 -3.16
N SER A 161 6.15 15.30 -3.27
CA SER A 161 6.45 13.96 -2.75
C SER A 161 7.16 13.97 -1.39
N LEU A 162 7.32 15.13 -0.76
CA LEU A 162 8.20 15.29 0.41
C LEU A 162 7.76 14.40 1.57
N GLU A 163 6.46 14.37 1.86
CA GLU A 163 5.91 13.56 2.95
C GLU A 163 6.01 12.06 2.63
N LEU A 164 5.88 11.67 1.36
CA LEU A 164 6.13 10.29 0.93
C LEU A 164 7.60 9.90 1.13
N PHE A 165 8.55 10.77 0.75
CA PHE A 165 9.98 10.55 0.99
C PHE A 165 10.27 10.38 2.48
N LYS A 166 9.82 11.32 3.31
CA LYS A 166 10.05 11.28 4.77
C LYS A 166 9.45 10.03 5.39
N MET A 167 8.22 9.68 5.02
CA MET A 167 7.55 8.49 5.52
C MET A 167 8.33 7.22 5.18
N ILE A 168 8.72 7.04 3.91
CA ILE A 168 9.43 5.82 3.48
C ILE A 168 10.83 5.75 4.08
N ILE A 169 11.56 6.87 4.16
CA ILE A 169 12.88 6.93 4.83
C ILE A 169 12.74 6.55 6.30
N LYS A 170 11.78 7.14 7.03
CA LYS A 170 11.51 6.83 8.44
C LYS A 170 11.15 5.35 8.62
N ALA A 171 10.28 4.82 7.78
CA ALA A 171 9.82 3.44 7.85
C ALA A 171 10.97 2.44 7.61
N LEU A 172 11.83 2.70 6.62
CA LEU A 172 12.99 1.84 6.32
C LEU A 172 14.09 1.96 7.39
N ILE A 173 14.36 3.16 7.92
CA ILE A 173 15.29 3.32 9.05
C ILE A 173 14.78 2.55 10.26
N GLY A 174 13.48 2.65 10.55
CA GLY A 174 12.82 1.91 11.62
C GLY A 174 12.96 0.40 11.43
N ARG A 175 12.66 -0.09 10.21
CA ARG A 175 12.83 -1.50 9.83
C ARG A 175 14.24 -2.00 10.08
N ASP A 176 15.21 -1.30 9.54
CA ASP A 176 16.60 -1.76 9.52
C ASP A 176 17.24 -1.60 10.90
N THR A 177 16.73 -0.72 11.76
CA THR A 177 17.20 -0.55 13.15
C THR A 177 16.56 -1.52 14.13
N PHE A 178 15.25 -1.75 13.99
CA PHE A 178 14.41 -2.55 14.89
C PHE A 178 13.90 -3.81 14.19
N THR A 179 12.68 -3.81 13.67
CA THR A 179 12.04 -4.98 13.07
C THR A 179 11.14 -4.63 11.88
N GLN A 180 10.72 -5.64 11.12
CA GLN A 180 9.81 -5.47 9.98
C GLN A 180 8.48 -4.81 10.38
N GLU A 181 7.99 -5.06 11.59
CA GLU A 181 6.76 -4.48 12.13
C GLU A 181 6.88 -2.96 12.29
N THR A 182 8.07 -2.45 12.64
CA THR A 182 8.32 -1.01 12.78
C THR A 182 8.09 -0.27 11.46
N TYR A 183 8.40 -0.89 10.31
CA TYR A 183 8.08 -0.32 9.00
C TYR A 183 6.57 -0.03 8.88
N PHE A 184 5.76 -1.04 9.20
CA PHE A 184 4.31 -0.95 9.06
C PHE A 184 3.70 -0.03 10.11
N LYS A 185 4.24 0.06 11.32
CA LYS A 185 3.82 1.06 12.32
C LYS A 185 3.93 2.49 11.77
N VAL A 186 4.99 2.80 11.01
CA VAL A 186 5.15 4.11 10.35
C VAL A 186 4.22 4.23 9.14
N TYR A 187 4.24 3.24 8.24
CA TYR A 187 3.50 3.29 6.98
C TYR A 187 1.98 3.37 7.21
N ASN A 188 1.44 2.57 8.12
CA ASN A 188 0.02 2.50 8.42
C ASN A 188 -0.53 3.79 9.05
N ALA A 189 0.33 4.61 9.66
CA ALA A 189 -0.05 5.94 10.14
C ALA A 189 -0.25 6.94 8.99
N TYR A 190 0.29 6.65 7.80
CA TYR A 190 0.15 7.46 6.59
C TYR A 190 -0.93 6.92 5.64
N ASP A 191 -1.11 5.59 5.57
CA ASP A 191 -2.06 4.94 4.66
C ASP A 191 -3.53 5.32 4.98
N PRO A 192 -4.22 6.06 4.08
CA PRO A 192 -5.60 6.46 4.31
C PRO A 192 -6.56 5.27 4.41
N ILE A 193 -6.27 4.15 3.71
CA ILE A 193 -7.10 2.94 3.75
C ILE A 193 -7.02 2.30 5.13
N PHE A 194 -5.79 2.14 5.65
CA PHE A 194 -5.60 1.60 6.99
C PHE A 194 -6.24 2.48 8.07
N ARG A 195 -6.06 3.80 7.96
CA ARG A 195 -6.63 4.77 8.91
C ARG A 195 -8.15 4.72 8.92
N GLU A 196 -8.78 4.63 7.75
CA GLU A 196 -10.24 4.52 7.66
C GLU A 196 -10.73 3.19 8.24
N ALA A 197 -10.06 2.08 7.94
CA ALA A 197 -10.40 0.79 8.53
C ALA A 197 -10.30 0.81 10.07
N LEU A 198 -9.23 1.39 10.61
CA LEU A 198 -9.02 1.52 12.05
C LEU A 198 -10.08 2.44 12.69
N ARG A 199 -10.43 3.55 12.03
CA ARG A 199 -11.48 4.46 12.49
C ARG A 199 -12.82 3.73 12.57
N VAL A 200 -13.22 3.05 11.49
CA VAL A 200 -14.51 2.34 11.41
C VAL A 200 -14.61 1.30 12.52
N ILE A 201 -13.63 0.40 12.66
CA ILE A 201 -13.66 -0.70 13.63
C ILE A 201 -13.71 -0.20 15.09
N ASN A 202 -13.20 1.00 15.37
CA ASN A 202 -13.21 1.59 16.71
C ASN A 202 -14.30 2.68 16.88
N SER A 203 -15.35 2.66 16.06
CA SER A 203 -16.46 3.62 16.13
C SER A 203 -17.80 2.94 15.94
N ASP A 204 -18.88 3.62 16.34
CA ASP A 204 -20.25 3.16 16.17
C ASP A 204 -20.63 2.93 14.69
N ASP A 205 -19.86 3.47 13.74
CA ASP A 205 -20.02 3.19 12.31
C ASP A 205 -19.91 1.69 12.01
N TYR A 206 -19.08 0.95 12.75
CA TYR A 206 -18.93 -0.50 12.54
C TYR A 206 -20.28 -1.20 12.72
N ASP A 207 -20.93 -0.94 13.86
CA ASP A 207 -22.23 -1.54 14.18
C ASP A 207 -23.33 -1.03 13.25
N ALA A 208 -23.27 0.23 12.80
CA ALA A 208 -24.22 0.76 11.82
C ALA A 208 -24.10 0.11 10.42
N ILE A 209 -22.90 -0.35 10.04
CA ILE A 209 -22.65 -1.09 8.79
C ILE A 209 -23.11 -2.56 8.89
N LEU A 210 -23.17 -3.09 10.10
CA LEU A 210 -23.73 -4.41 10.35
C LEU A 210 -25.26 -4.31 10.45
N PRO A 211 -26.03 -5.16 9.75
CA PRO A 211 -27.47 -5.20 9.96
C PRO A 211 -27.73 -5.63 11.41
N PRO A 212 -28.77 -5.09 12.06
CA PRO A 212 -29.15 -5.53 13.40
C PRO A 212 -29.31 -7.04 13.37
N SER A 213 -28.59 -7.74 14.24
CA SER A 213 -28.62 -9.21 14.31
C SER A 213 -30.07 -9.67 14.32
N ALA A 214 -30.48 -10.45 13.32
CA ALA A 214 -31.68 -11.26 13.45
C ALA A 214 -31.46 -12.17 14.67
N ARG A 215 -32.12 -11.84 15.78
CA ARG A 215 -32.29 -12.77 16.91
C ARG A 215 -33.15 -13.93 16.46
#